data_AF-A0A960TX93-F1
#
_entry.id   AF-A0A960TX93-F1
#
_cell.length_a   1.000
_cell.length_b   1.000
_cell.length_c   1.000
_cell.angle_alpha   90.00
_cell.angle_beta   90.00
_cell.angle_gamma   90.00
#
_symmetry.space_group_name_H-M   'P 1'
#
loop_
_entity.id
_entity.type
_entity.pdbx_description
1 polymer ?
#
loop_
_entity_poly.entity_id
_entity_poly.type
_entity_poly.pdbx_seq_one_letter_code
_entity_poly.pdbx_strand_id
1 'polypeptide(L)'
;MEYVLTLQFDPAWNEAVANRCFEIGVRAIEESVEDEGCLKIYTDDERSARTYARHLEGYLAALAELWPDAPPYQSRIEPLGDVNWAEAWKAHFHPIVISERLAIRPSWETFDPAPGQQVLIVDPQMA
;
A
#
# COMPACT_ATOMS: atom_id res chain seq x y z
N MET A 1 -3.30 5.02 -17.44
CA MET A 1 -4.07 4.80 -16.19
C MET A 1 -3.36 3.68 -15.49
N GLU A 2 -2.96 3.90 -14.25
CA GLU A 2 -2.28 2.89 -13.45
C GLU A 2 -3.27 1.79 -13.04
N TYR A 3 -2.77 0.60 -12.79
CA TYR A 3 -3.54 -0.56 -12.37
C TYR A 3 -2.84 -1.25 -11.21
N VAL A 4 -3.63 -1.82 -10.31
CA VAL A 4 -3.16 -2.70 -9.25
C VAL A 4 -3.60 -4.13 -9.53
N LEU A 5 -2.64 -5.05 -9.49
CA LEU A 5 -2.89 -6.50 -9.41
C LEU A 5 -2.77 -6.91 -7.95
N THR A 6 -3.86 -7.39 -7.37
CA THR A 6 -3.92 -7.93 -6.01
C THR A 6 -3.97 -9.45 -6.08
N LEU A 7 -3.08 -10.10 -5.34
CA LEU A 7 -3.03 -11.55 -5.16
C LEU A 7 -3.33 -11.88 -3.70
N GLN A 8 -4.20 -12.86 -3.47
CA GLN A 8 -4.46 -13.44 -2.16
C GLN A 8 -4.17 -14.94 -2.22
N PHE A 9 -3.40 -15.46 -1.29
CA PHE A 9 -3.01 -16.89 -1.26
C PHE A 9 -2.63 -17.30 0.17
N ASP A 10 -2.15 -18.54 0.36
CA ASP A 10 -1.67 -19.01 1.67
C ASP A 10 -0.48 -18.16 2.16
N PRO A 11 -0.52 -17.57 3.37
CA PRO A 11 0.60 -16.79 3.91
C PRO A 11 1.94 -17.51 3.89
N ALA A 12 1.95 -18.85 4.00
CA ALA A 12 3.16 -19.67 3.92
C ALA A 12 3.89 -19.54 2.56
N TRP A 13 3.20 -19.10 1.51
CA TRP A 13 3.77 -18.92 0.17
C TRP A 13 4.29 -17.51 -0.09
N ASN A 14 4.16 -16.57 0.85
CA ASN A 14 4.49 -15.15 0.63
C ASN A 14 5.90 -14.98 0.03
N GLU A 15 6.92 -15.50 0.72
CA GLU A 15 8.30 -15.40 0.25
C GLU A 15 8.51 -16.00 -1.15
N ALA A 16 7.86 -17.13 -1.45
CA ALA A 16 7.99 -17.80 -2.74
C ALA A 16 7.33 -16.99 -3.88
N VAL A 17 6.12 -16.45 -3.63
CA VAL A 17 5.39 -15.64 -4.60
C VAL A 17 6.06 -14.28 -4.79
N ALA A 18 6.53 -13.65 -3.72
CA ALA A 18 7.30 -12.40 -3.76
C ALA A 18 8.57 -12.55 -4.61
N ASN A 19 9.36 -13.60 -4.37
CA ASN A 19 10.53 -13.90 -5.20
C ASN A 19 10.13 -14.12 -6.66
N ARG A 20 9.05 -14.86 -6.92
CA ARG A 20 8.56 -15.09 -8.28
C ARG A 20 8.18 -13.78 -8.99
N CYS A 21 7.59 -12.81 -8.29
CA CYS A 21 7.30 -11.49 -8.86
C CYS A 21 8.57 -10.83 -9.41
N PHE A 22 9.66 -10.81 -8.64
CA PHE A 22 10.92 -10.21 -9.08
C PHE A 22 11.55 -10.99 -10.23
N GLU A 23 11.48 -12.32 -10.24
CA GLU A 23 11.98 -13.16 -11.34
C GLU A 23 11.30 -12.84 -12.69
N ILE A 24 9.99 -12.52 -12.67
CA ILE A 24 9.24 -12.19 -13.88
C ILE A 24 9.31 -10.69 -14.24
N GLY A 25 10.15 -9.91 -13.53
CA GLY A 25 10.43 -8.51 -13.85
C GLY A 25 9.50 -7.49 -13.18
N VAL A 26 8.71 -7.89 -12.18
CA VAL A 26 7.99 -6.94 -11.33
C VAL A 26 9.02 -6.07 -10.58
N ARG A 27 8.85 -4.75 -10.63
CA ARG A 27 9.83 -3.81 -10.05
C ARG A 27 9.61 -3.56 -8.56
N ALA A 28 8.37 -3.65 -8.11
CA ALA A 28 7.97 -3.40 -6.74
C ALA A 28 6.72 -4.20 -6.40
N ILE A 29 6.64 -4.62 -5.14
CA ILE A 29 5.49 -5.27 -4.53
C ILE A 29 5.18 -4.55 -3.22
N GLU A 30 3.90 -4.49 -2.87
CA GLU A 30 3.45 -4.11 -1.53
C GLU A 30 2.88 -5.36 -0.86
N GLU A 31 3.41 -5.68 0.32
CA GLU A 31 2.83 -6.72 1.18
C GLU A 31 1.80 -6.07 2.11
N SER A 32 0.59 -6.62 2.16
CA SER A 32 -0.43 -6.10 3.08
C SER A 32 -0.06 -6.44 4.52
N VAL A 33 -0.13 -5.45 5.41
CA VAL A 33 0.05 -5.64 6.86
C VAL A 33 -1.26 -6.08 7.53
N GLU A 34 -2.40 -5.80 6.90
CA GLU A 34 -3.74 -6.12 7.42
C GLU A 34 -4.21 -7.51 6.97
N ASP A 35 -3.84 -7.93 5.75
CA ASP A 35 -4.25 -9.19 5.14
C ASP A 35 -3.03 -10.06 4.87
N GLU A 36 -2.79 -11.08 5.71
CA GLU A 36 -1.68 -12.01 5.48
C GLU A 36 -1.85 -12.76 4.13
N GLY A 37 -0.73 -13.02 3.45
CA GLY A 37 -0.75 -13.67 2.14
C GLY A 37 -1.34 -12.81 1.02
N CYS A 38 -1.37 -11.48 1.20
CA CYS A 38 -1.83 -10.52 0.21
C CYS A 38 -0.65 -9.70 -0.35
N LEU A 39 -0.46 -9.77 -1.68
CA LEU A 39 0.51 -8.96 -2.40
C LEU A 39 -0.18 -8.06 -3.42
N LYS A 40 0.24 -6.80 -3.48
CA LYS A 40 -0.18 -5.85 -4.52
C LYS A 40 0.97 -5.49 -5.43
N ILE A 41 0.69 -5.45 -6.72
CA ILE A 41 1.64 -5.12 -7.78
C ILE A 41 1.06 -3.95 -8.57
N TYR A 42 1.75 -2.81 -8.55
CA TYR A 42 1.35 -1.61 -9.29
C TYR A 42 1.97 -1.59 -10.67
N THR A 43 1.18 -1.22 -11.67
CA THR A 43 1.60 -1.21 -13.07
C THR A 43 1.09 0.03 -13.80
N ASP A 44 1.86 0.51 -14.77
CA ASP A 44 1.54 1.71 -15.55
C ASP A 44 0.31 1.52 -16.49
N ASP A 45 -0.03 0.26 -16.77
CA ASP A 45 -1.06 -0.11 -17.73
C ASP A 45 -1.65 -1.52 -17.48
N GLU A 46 -2.89 -1.73 -17.94
CA GLU A 46 -3.63 -2.98 -17.75
C GLU A 46 -2.98 -4.19 -18.42
N ARG A 47 -2.29 -4.00 -19.55
CA ARG A 47 -1.66 -5.10 -20.29
C ARG A 47 -0.49 -5.66 -19.48
N SER A 48 0.28 -4.81 -18.83
CA SER A 48 1.33 -5.21 -17.90
C SER A 48 0.74 -5.99 -16.71
N ALA A 49 -0.31 -5.47 -16.05
CA ALA A 49 -1.01 -6.18 -14.98
C ALA A 49 -1.49 -7.58 -15.40
N ARG A 50 -2.14 -7.68 -16.58
CA ARG A 50 -2.62 -8.97 -17.13
C ARG A 50 -1.48 -9.93 -17.46
N THR A 51 -0.32 -9.41 -17.87
CA THR A 51 0.85 -10.24 -18.17
C THR A 51 1.40 -10.86 -16.89
N TYR A 52 1.58 -10.06 -15.83
CA TYR A 52 2.02 -10.56 -14.53
C TYR A 52 1.01 -11.53 -13.92
N ALA A 53 -0.29 -11.22 -13.97
CA ALA A 53 -1.35 -12.09 -13.46
C ALA A 53 -1.27 -13.50 -14.06
N ARG A 54 -1.12 -13.62 -15.39
CA ARG A 54 -1.00 -14.94 -16.04
C ARG A 54 0.23 -15.74 -15.55
N HIS A 55 1.37 -15.08 -15.39
CA HIS A 55 2.58 -15.74 -14.92
C HIS A 55 2.45 -16.21 -13.46
N LEU A 56 1.83 -15.38 -12.62
CA LEU A 56 1.68 -15.66 -11.19
C LEU A 56 0.55 -16.66 -10.93
N GLU A 57 -0.55 -16.61 -11.68
CA GLU A 57 -1.61 -17.62 -11.64
C GLU A 57 -1.10 -19.01 -12.01
N GLY A 58 -0.24 -19.11 -13.03
CA GLY A 58 0.41 -20.39 -13.38
C GLY A 58 1.32 -20.91 -12.27
N TYR A 59 2.02 -20.03 -11.55
CA TYR A 59 2.86 -20.40 -10.42
C TYR A 59 2.03 -20.82 -9.19
N LEU A 60 1.00 -20.05 -8.85
CA LEU A 60 0.07 -20.35 -7.76
C LEU A 60 -0.68 -21.66 -7.99
N ALA A 61 -1.06 -21.96 -9.24
CA ALA A 61 -1.64 -23.25 -9.59
C ALA A 61 -0.68 -24.41 -9.27
N ALA A 62 0.60 -24.27 -9.64
CA ALA A 62 1.61 -25.28 -9.34
C ALA A 62 1.85 -25.45 -7.83
N LEU A 63 1.80 -24.37 -7.04
CA LEU A 63 1.86 -24.45 -5.58
C LEU A 63 0.62 -25.17 -5.02
N ALA A 64 -0.58 -24.85 -5.50
CA ALA A 64 -1.81 -25.51 -5.06
C ALA A 64 -1.83 -27.02 -5.37
N GLU A 65 -1.21 -27.45 -6.48
CA GLU A 65 -1.04 -28.88 -6.78
C GLU A 65 -0.10 -29.59 -5.78
N LEU A 66 0.93 -28.89 -5.29
CA LEU A 66 1.89 -29.44 -4.32
C LEU A 66 1.35 -29.46 -2.89
N TRP A 67 0.44 -28.55 -2.56
CA TRP A 67 -0.20 -28.44 -1.24
C TRP A 67 -1.73 -28.40 -1.36
N PRO A 68 -2.39 -29.56 -1.52
CA PRO A 68 -3.85 -29.63 -1.73
C PRO A 68 -4.71 -29.10 -0.58
N ASP A 69 -4.14 -29.05 0.63
CA ASP A 69 -4.83 -28.54 1.83
C ASP A 69 -4.72 -27.01 1.99
N ALA A 70 -3.94 -26.34 1.13
CA ALA A 70 -3.79 -24.89 1.17
C ALA A 70 -5.11 -24.18 0.80
N PRO A 71 -5.39 -23.00 1.37
CA PRO A 71 -6.55 -22.19 1.00
C PRO A 71 -6.50 -21.79 -0.49
N PRO A 72 -7.66 -21.57 -1.13
CA PRO A 72 -7.70 -21.15 -2.52
C PRO A 72 -7.06 -19.78 -2.70
N TYR A 73 -6.29 -19.61 -3.77
CA TYR A 73 -5.75 -18.33 -4.16
C TYR A 73 -6.72 -17.54 -5.05
N GLN A 74 -6.56 -16.22 -5.08
CA GLN A 74 -7.33 -15.30 -5.91
C GLN A 74 -6.43 -14.24 -6.52
N SER A 75 -6.77 -13.79 -7.72
CA SER A 75 -6.14 -12.65 -8.40
C SER A 75 -7.22 -11.64 -8.79
N ARG A 76 -6.90 -10.34 -8.69
CA ARG A 76 -7.78 -9.25 -9.13
C ARG A 76 -6.97 -8.13 -9.76
N ILE A 77 -7.46 -7.58 -10.86
CA ILE A 77 -6.89 -6.39 -11.50
C ILE A 77 -7.92 -5.27 -11.43
N GLU A 78 -7.51 -4.14 -10.86
CA GLU A 78 -8.35 -2.95 -10.70
C GLU A 78 -7.62 -1.70 -11.23
N PRO A 79 -8.31 -0.77 -11.90
CA PRO A 79 -7.72 0.53 -12.22
C PRO A 79 -7.45 1.29 -10.92
N LEU A 80 -6.25 1.85 -10.79
CA LEU A 80 -5.93 2.75 -9.69
C LEU A 80 -6.53 4.12 -10.04
N GLY A 81 -7.38 4.65 -9.15
CA GLY A 81 -7.92 6.00 -9.32
C GLY A 81 -6.82 7.05 -9.25
N ASP A 82 -7.09 8.24 -9.81
CA ASP A 82 -6.20 9.40 -9.69
C ASP A 82 -6.17 9.93 -8.25
N VAL A 83 -5.44 9.25 -7.37
CA VAL A 83 -5.15 9.72 -6.02
C VAL A 83 -3.79 10.40 -6.06
N ASN A 84 -3.77 11.71 -5.82
CA ASN A 84 -2.52 12.44 -5.65
C ASN A 84 -1.91 12.08 -4.29
N TRP A 85 -1.22 10.94 -4.23
CA TRP A 85 -0.57 10.44 -3.02
C TRP A 85 0.42 11.44 -2.41
N ALA A 86 1.01 12.34 -3.21
CA ALA A 86 1.89 13.40 -2.70
C ALA A 86 1.15 14.42 -1.81
N GLU A 87 -0.17 14.48 -1.90
CA GLU A 87 -1.01 15.40 -1.13
C GLU A 87 -1.98 14.67 -0.18
N ALA A 88 -2.39 13.44 -0.51
CA ALA A 88 -3.39 12.68 0.25
C ALA A 88 -3.01 12.47 1.73
N TRP A 89 -1.71 12.30 2.03
CA TRP A 89 -1.22 12.13 3.39
C TRP A 89 -1.45 13.37 4.27
N LYS A 90 -1.44 14.58 3.70
CA LYS A 90 -1.62 15.84 4.45
C LYS A 90 -2.97 15.92 5.14
N ALA A 91 -4.00 15.32 4.55
CA ALA A 91 -5.36 15.28 5.08
C ALA A 91 -5.47 14.52 6.41
N HIS A 92 -4.48 13.69 6.76
CA HIS A 92 -4.46 12.91 7.99
C HIS A 92 -3.72 13.60 9.14
N PHE A 93 -3.13 14.78 8.91
CA PHE A 93 -2.42 15.55 9.93
C PHE A 93 -3.20 16.80 10.31
N HIS A 94 -3.60 16.87 11.58
CA HIS A 94 -4.37 17.98 12.13
C HIS A 94 -3.60 18.66 13.26
N PRO A 95 -3.96 19.90 13.64
CA PRO A 95 -3.42 20.54 14.83
C PRO A 95 -3.66 19.70 16.09
N ILE A 96 -2.63 19.57 16.92
CA ILE A 96 -2.67 18.83 18.19
C ILE A 96 -2.36 19.82 19.33
N VAL A 97 -3.27 19.91 20.29
CA VAL A 97 -3.05 20.70 21.52
C VAL A 97 -2.29 19.83 22.53
N ILE A 98 -1.07 20.22 22.86
CA ILE A 98 -0.22 19.51 23.82
C ILE A 98 -0.53 19.99 25.25
N SER A 99 -0.75 21.30 25.42
CA SER A 99 -1.13 21.92 26.69
C SER A 99 -1.76 23.30 26.48
N GLU A 100 -2.22 23.94 27.57
CA GLU A 100 -2.69 25.34 27.57
C GLU A 100 -1.67 26.33 26.99
N ARG A 101 -0.37 25.99 27.03
CA ARG A 101 0.72 26.86 26.57
C ARG A 101 1.31 26.45 25.23
N LEU A 102 0.98 25.26 24.70
CA LEU A 102 1.62 24.72 23.49
C LEU A 102 0.64 23.94 22.63
N ALA A 103 0.60 24.27 21.35
CA ALA A 103 -0.01 23.50 20.28
C ALA A 103 1.00 23.24 19.16
N ILE A 104 0.81 22.14 18.42
CA ILE A 104 1.58 21.80 17.22
C ILE A 104 0.59 21.75 16.05
N ARG A 105 0.96 22.31 14.90
CA ARG A 105 0.17 22.20 13.67
C ARG A 105 1.07 21.95 12.45
N PRO A 106 0.57 21.28 11.41
CA PRO A 106 1.22 21.31 10.12
C PRO A 106 1.05 22.69 9.44
N SER A 107 1.95 23.03 8.52
CA SER A 107 1.95 24.34 7.84
C SER A 107 0.68 24.59 7.02
N TRP A 108 0.03 23.54 6.52
CA TRP A 108 -1.18 23.60 5.70
C TRP A 108 -2.51 23.70 6.48
N GLU A 109 -2.51 23.49 7.80
CA GLU A 109 -3.72 23.60 8.64
C GLU A 109 -3.74 24.93 9.39
N THR A 110 -4.91 25.56 9.49
CA THR A 110 -5.10 26.74 10.33
C THR A 110 -5.47 26.33 11.75
N PHE A 111 -4.95 27.06 12.73
CA PHE A 111 -5.26 26.84 14.15
C PHE A 111 -5.30 28.18 14.87
N ASP A 112 -6.37 28.43 15.62
CA ASP A 112 -6.54 29.64 16.43
C ASP A 112 -6.10 29.36 17.87
N PRO A 113 -4.92 29.87 18.29
CA PRO A 113 -4.41 29.63 19.64
C PRO A 113 -5.20 30.42 20.69
N ALA A 114 -5.30 29.83 21.89
CA ALA A 114 -5.77 30.54 23.07
C ALA A 114 -4.83 31.71 23.43
N PRO A 115 -5.29 32.75 24.15
CA PRO A 115 -4.46 33.87 24.57
C PRO A 115 -3.19 33.42 25.30
N GLY A 116 -2.01 33.73 24.75
CA GLY A 116 -0.72 33.36 25.31
C GLY A 116 -0.23 31.94 24.96
N GLN A 117 -1.04 31.13 24.27
CA GLN A 117 -0.64 29.81 23.79
C GLN A 117 0.35 29.94 22.62
N GLN A 118 1.44 29.17 22.68
CA GLN A 118 2.43 29.10 21.61
C GLN A 118 2.06 28.03 20.60
N VAL A 119 2.29 28.31 19.31
CA VAL A 119 2.05 27.36 18.22
C VAL A 119 3.36 27.03 17.55
N LEU A 120 3.74 25.75 17.59
CA LEU A 120 4.85 25.22 16.83
C LEU A 120 4.34 24.69 15.49
N ILE A 121 4.97 25.11 14.40
CA ILE A 121 4.66 24.60 13.06
C ILE A 121 5.66 23.48 12.77
N VAL A 122 5.15 22.26 12.57
CA VAL A 122 5.96 21.08 12.22
C VAL A 122 5.29 20.39 11.05
N ASP A 123 6.02 20.28 9.95
CA ASP A 123 5.58 19.50 8.80
C ASP A 123 6.05 18.05 8.97
N PRO A 124 5.13 17.07 9.05
CA PRO A 124 5.46 15.65 9.10
C PRO A 124 6.03 15.16 7.77
N GLN A 125 7.28 15.54 7.50
CA GLN A 125 8.14 14.90 6.51
C GLN A 125 9.07 13.91 7.24
N MET A 126 9.82 13.09 6.50
CA MET A 126 10.91 12.28 7.05
C MET A 126 11.85 13.15 7.91
N ALA A 127 11.84 12.90 9.21
CA ALA A 127 12.77 13.45 10.20
C ALA A 127 13.63 12.31 10.76
#